data_AF-A0A316X6Z8-F1
#
_entry.id   AF-A0A316X6Z8-F1
#
_cell.length_a   1.000
_cell.length_b   1.000
_cell.length_c   1.000
_cell.angle_alpha   90.00
_cell.angle_beta   90.00
_cell.angle_gamma   90.00
#
_symmetry.space_group_name_H-M   'P 1'
#
loop_
_entity.id
_entity.type
_entity.pdbx_description
1 polymer ?
#
loop_
_entity_poly.entity_id
_entity_poly.type
_entity_poly.pdbx_seq_one_letter_code
_entity_poly.pdbx_strand_id
1 'polypeptide(L)'
;MKIIIAFSLVISNLFFSQIKVPDDYKKIPDIMDTVDYLYPFIVPDKDYSYWRVLSNDTDYEKAVIYESQAPDFMTINEPTPEKGFFQKCIGNNCFSYILACKKERSVYFSDEQQLRNFIGTVDNLPEALLIAKTYGYSIDTKNRFTGAYKIDDRHIYLYALQSKGCPVIKEAFLITINRKTGKLEAKSKGIYSKNEDCSTL
;
A
#
# COMPACT_ATOMS: atom_id res chain seq x y z
N MET A 1 -59.59 14.29 -2.64
CA MET A 1 -58.36 14.52 -3.44
C MET A 1 -57.20 14.96 -2.51
N LYS A 2 -56.70 14.09 -1.62
CA LYS A 2 -55.60 14.41 -0.68
C LYS A 2 -54.79 13.17 -0.22
N ILE A 3 -54.66 12.14 -1.05
CA ILE A 3 -53.90 10.92 -0.70
C ILE A 3 -53.06 10.48 -1.90
N ILE A 4 -52.18 11.35 -2.42
CA ILE A 4 -51.18 10.93 -3.42
C ILE A 4 -49.78 11.54 -3.14
N ILE A 5 -49.65 12.53 -2.24
CA ILE A 5 -48.39 13.30 -2.13
C ILE A 5 -47.39 12.67 -1.13
N ALA A 6 -47.78 11.73 -0.28
CA ALA A 6 -46.89 11.16 0.73
C ALA A 6 -45.96 10.03 0.24
N PHE A 7 -46.16 9.49 -0.98
CA PHE A 7 -45.36 8.35 -1.47
C PHE A 7 -44.07 8.77 -2.21
N SER A 8 -43.92 10.06 -2.55
CA SER A 8 -42.74 10.55 -3.29
C SER A 8 -41.51 10.84 -2.41
N LEU A 9 -41.66 10.89 -1.08
CA LEU A 9 -40.61 11.32 -0.15
C LEU A 9 -39.81 10.17 0.50
N VAL A 10 -40.19 8.91 0.27
CA VAL A 10 -39.50 7.74 0.84
C VAL A 10 -38.52 7.11 -0.16
N ILE A 11 -38.65 7.40 -1.46
CA ILE A 11 -37.80 6.81 -2.51
C ILE A 11 -36.46 7.58 -2.67
N SER A 12 -36.36 8.81 -2.17
CA SER A 12 -35.16 9.65 -2.30
C SER A 12 -33.96 9.23 -1.45
N ASN A 13 -34.12 8.29 -0.51
CA ASN A 13 -33.03 7.83 0.36
C ASN A 13 -32.33 6.54 -0.15
N LEU A 14 -32.70 6.04 -1.34
CA LEU A 14 -32.07 4.86 -1.96
C LEU A 14 -31.01 5.22 -3.01
N PHE A 15 -30.50 6.45 -3.03
CA PHE A 15 -29.22 6.73 -3.69
C PHE A 15 -28.09 6.18 -2.82
N PHE A 16 -27.95 4.85 -2.80
CA PHE A 16 -26.68 4.22 -2.46
C PHE A 16 -25.61 4.91 -3.32
N SER A 17 -24.59 5.47 -2.66
CA SER A 17 -23.43 6.04 -3.33
C SER A 17 -22.87 5.02 -4.32
N GLN A 18 -23.20 5.19 -5.61
CA GLN A 18 -22.64 4.34 -6.65
C GLN A 18 -21.18 4.75 -6.79
N ILE A 19 -20.27 3.94 -6.26
CA ILE A 19 -18.84 4.16 -6.43
C ILE A 19 -18.56 4.09 -7.92
N LYS A 20 -18.28 5.24 -8.52
CA LYS A 20 -17.89 5.36 -9.91
C LYS A 20 -16.40 5.59 -10.01
N VAL A 21 -15.73 4.67 -10.71
CA VAL A 21 -14.33 4.81 -11.13
C VAL A 21 -14.35 5.36 -12.55
N PRO A 22 -13.79 6.57 -12.80
CA PRO A 22 -13.74 7.14 -14.14
C PRO A 22 -13.05 6.22 -15.15
N ASP A 23 -13.43 6.31 -16.41
CA ASP A 23 -13.00 5.38 -17.46
C ASP A 23 -11.51 5.55 -17.84
N ASP A 24 -10.93 6.71 -17.55
CA ASP A 24 -9.51 7.01 -17.76
C ASP A 24 -8.59 6.39 -16.70
N TYR A 25 -9.13 5.74 -15.67
CA TYR A 25 -8.37 4.94 -14.71
C TYR A 25 -8.08 3.54 -15.27
N LYS A 26 -6.81 3.18 -15.24
CA LYS A 26 -6.28 1.87 -15.67
C LYS A 26 -6.43 0.85 -14.55
N LYS A 27 -6.60 -0.43 -14.91
CA LYS A 27 -6.56 -1.54 -13.95
C LYS A 27 -5.13 -1.73 -13.44
N ILE A 28 -4.95 -1.90 -12.13
CA ILE A 28 -3.67 -2.30 -11.53
C ILE A 28 -3.39 -3.76 -11.96
N PRO A 29 -2.19 -4.09 -12.49
CA PRO A 29 -1.84 -5.47 -12.85
C PRO A 29 -1.95 -6.42 -11.65
N ASP A 30 -2.49 -7.63 -11.87
CA ASP A 30 -2.78 -8.58 -10.78
C ASP A 30 -1.52 -9.01 -10.00
N ILE A 31 -0.35 -9.02 -10.65
CA ILE A 31 0.94 -9.31 -9.99
C ILE A 31 1.29 -8.27 -8.91
N MET A 32 0.80 -7.03 -9.03
CA MET A 32 1.08 -5.95 -8.07
C MET A 32 0.23 -6.02 -6.80
N ASP A 33 -0.66 -7.02 -6.67
CA ASP A 33 -1.39 -7.30 -5.42
C ASP A 33 -0.46 -7.92 -4.35
N THR A 34 0.67 -8.48 -4.78
CA THR A 34 1.70 -9.04 -3.89
C THR A 34 2.78 -8.01 -3.60
N VAL A 35 2.87 -7.59 -2.34
CA VAL A 35 3.78 -6.52 -1.88
C VAL A 35 5.24 -6.83 -2.18
N ASP A 36 5.64 -8.10 -2.05
CA ASP A 36 7.04 -8.51 -2.24
C ASP A 36 7.50 -8.30 -3.70
N TYR A 37 6.57 -8.28 -4.66
CA TYR A 37 6.86 -8.01 -6.07
C TYR A 37 6.97 -6.51 -6.39
N LEU A 38 6.74 -5.63 -5.42
CA LEU A 38 6.84 -4.18 -5.61
C LEU A 38 8.25 -3.65 -5.35
N TYR A 39 9.01 -4.30 -4.46
CA TYR A 39 10.34 -3.85 -4.06
C TYR A 39 11.34 -3.68 -5.22
N PRO A 40 11.38 -4.55 -6.25
CA PRO A 40 12.31 -4.38 -7.37
C PRO A 40 12.15 -3.08 -8.16
N PHE A 41 11.03 -2.38 -7.99
CA PHE A 41 10.71 -1.15 -8.70
C PHE A 41 10.96 0.12 -7.87
N ILE A 42 11.46 0.00 -6.64
CA ILE A 42 11.81 1.17 -5.84
C ILE A 42 13.05 1.86 -6.43
N VAL A 43 12.92 3.16 -6.68
CA VAL A 43 13.98 4.10 -6.99
C VAL A 43 14.11 5.04 -5.78
N PRO A 44 15.05 4.78 -4.85
CA PRO A 44 15.18 5.61 -3.66
C PRO A 44 15.68 7.02 -4.01
N ASP A 45 15.12 8.04 -3.38
CA ASP A 45 15.49 9.47 -3.56
C ASP A 45 16.95 9.79 -3.16
N LYS A 46 17.58 8.92 -2.38
CA LYS A 46 18.99 9.04 -2.00
C LYS A 46 19.82 8.02 -2.74
N ASP A 47 21.02 8.43 -3.09
CA ASP A 47 22.01 7.55 -3.68
C ASP A 47 22.54 6.56 -2.62
N TYR A 48 22.13 5.30 -2.76
CA TYR A 48 22.59 4.17 -1.97
C TYR A 48 23.38 3.26 -2.89
N SER A 49 24.61 2.92 -2.51
CA SER A 49 25.46 2.04 -3.31
C SER A 49 24.95 0.60 -3.36
N TYR A 50 24.13 0.22 -2.37
CA TYR A 50 23.45 -1.07 -2.27
C TYR A 50 22.32 -0.96 -1.27
N TRP A 51 21.26 -1.72 -1.48
CA TRP A 51 20.22 -1.98 -0.50
C TRP A 51 19.52 -3.31 -0.77
N ARG A 52 18.85 -3.81 0.27
CA ARG A 52 18.06 -5.03 0.22
C ARG A 52 16.86 -4.92 1.14
N VAL A 53 15.80 -5.64 0.78
CA VAL A 53 14.63 -5.87 1.62
C VAL A 53 14.76 -7.24 2.24
N LEU A 54 14.65 -7.27 3.56
CA LEU A 54 14.79 -8.46 4.36
C LEU A 54 13.50 -8.73 5.11
N SER A 55 13.12 -9.99 5.22
CA SER A 55 12.29 -10.45 6.33
C SER A 55 13.21 -10.68 7.55
N ASN A 56 12.62 -10.79 8.73
CA ASN A 56 13.37 -11.10 9.95
C ASN A 56 13.51 -12.63 10.18
N ASP A 57 13.39 -13.44 9.13
CA ASP A 57 13.61 -14.89 9.16
C ASP A 57 15.02 -15.21 9.72
N THR A 58 15.15 -16.29 10.49
CA THR A 58 16.44 -16.70 11.05
C THR A 58 17.32 -17.39 10.01
N ASP A 59 16.73 -17.89 8.93
CA ASP A 59 17.44 -18.39 7.75
C ASP A 59 17.75 -17.24 6.81
N TYR A 60 19.03 -16.85 6.74
CA TYR A 60 19.50 -15.70 5.97
C TYR A 60 19.15 -15.78 4.48
N GLU A 61 19.21 -16.96 3.87
CA GLU A 61 18.88 -17.13 2.45
C GLU A 61 17.38 -16.93 2.20
N LYS A 62 16.53 -17.32 3.16
CA LYS A 62 15.08 -17.07 3.12
C LYS A 62 14.71 -15.65 3.53
N ALA A 63 15.61 -14.96 4.24
CA ALA A 63 15.38 -13.61 4.70
C ALA A 63 15.40 -12.60 3.55
N VAL A 64 16.15 -12.84 2.48
CA VAL A 64 16.24 -11.92 1.35
C VAL A 64 14.96 -11.96 0.50
N ILE A 65 14.19 -10.87 0.56
CA ILE A 65 13.01 -10.68 -0.29
C ILE A 65 13.41 -10.06 -1.63
N TYR A 66 14.31 -9.08 -1.57
CA TYR A 66 14.87 -8.39 -2.73
C TYR A 66 16.24 -7.84 -2.40
N GLU A 67 17.14 -7.82 -3.39
CA GLU A 67 18.40 -7.11 -3.32
C GLU A 67 18.65 -6.31 -4.59
N SER A 68 19.14 -5.09 -4.43
CA SER A 68 19.72 -4.31 -5.53
C SER A 68 21.07 -4.90 -5.95
N GLN A 69 21.67 -4.41 -7.03
CA GLN A 69 22.97 -4.89 -7.48
C GLN A 69 24.04 -4.68 -6.38
N ALA A 70 24.60 -5.78 -5.89
CA ALA A 70 25.62 -5.78 -4.85
C ALA A 70 26.98 -5.28 -5.38
N PRO A 71 27.73 -4.49 -4.60
CA PRO A 71 29.12 -4.18 -4.90
C PRO A 71 30.01 -5.42 -4.71
N ASP A 72 31.14 -5.45 -5.40
CA ASP A 72 32.07 -6.61 -5.44
C ASP A 72 32.54 -7.07 -4.04
N PHE A 73 32.57 -6.17 -3.05
CA PHE A 73 32.94 -6.48 -1.68
C PHE A 73 31.98 -5.80 -0.71
N MET A 74 31.26 -6.60 0.08
CA MET A 74 30.41 -6.10 1.14
C MET A 74 30.39 -7.05 2.33
N THR A 75 30.74 -6.53 3.50
CA THR A 75 30.58 -7.23 4.77
C THR A 75 29.51 -6.51 5.55
N ILE A 76 28.31 -7.09 5.64
CA ILE A 76 27.25 -6.53 6.49
C ILE A 76 27.09 -7.42 7.71
N ASN A 77 27.75 -7.05 8.80
CA ASN A 77 27.60 -7.69 10.10
C ASN A 77 26.98 -6.67 11.06
N GLU A 78 25.66 -6.46 11.01
CA GLU A 78 25.01 -5.73 12.10
C GLU A 78 23.62 -6.29 12.46
N PRO A 79 23.18 -6.08 13.71
CA PRO A 79 22.08 -6.82 14.31
C PRO A 79 20.74 -6.49 13.64
N THR A 80 19.92 -7.53 13.47
CA THR A 80 18.54 -7.44 12.99
C THR A 80 17.75 -6.46 13.86
N PRO A 81 16.95 -5.54 13.28
CA PRO A 81 16.11 -4.64 14.06
C PRO A 81 15.03 -5.41 14.83
N GLU A 82 14.60 -4.89 15.98
CA GLU A 82 13.57 -5.52 16.83
C GLU A 82 12.15 -5.48 16.21
N LYS A 83 11.94 -4.61 15.22
CA LYS A 83 10.67 -4.39 14.53
C LYS A 83 10.92 -4.08 13.05
N GLY A 84 9.86 -4.07 12.26
CA GLY A 84 9.86 -3.73 10.83
C GLY A 84 8.51 -3.22 10.37
N PHE A 85 8.41 -2.90 9.08
CA PHE A 85 7.16 -2.55 8.42
C PHE A 85 6.42 -3.80 7.90
N PHE A 86 5.11 -3.65 7.69
CA PHE A 86 4.23 -4.66 7.08
C PHE A 86 4.23 -6.01 7.81
N GLN A 87 3.88 -6.00 9.10
CA GLN A 87 3.76 -7.21 9.89
C GLN A 87 2.76 -8.22 9.26
N LYS A 88 3.22 -9.43 8.94
CA LYS A 88 2.45 -10.48 8.25
C LYS A 88 1.84 -11.54 9.18
N CYS A 89 2.25 -11.60 10.46
CA CYS A 89 1.74 -12.60 11.42
C CYS A 89 1.65 -12.07 12.85
N ILE A 90 0.84 -12.74 13.69
CA ILE A 90 0.75 -12.47 15.13
C ILE A 90 1.96 -13.08 15.82
N GLY A 91 2.73 -12.25 16.52
CA GLY A 91 3.95 -12.64 17.25
C GLY A 91 5.13 -11.74 16.92
N ASN A 92 6.19 -11.84 17.72
CA ASN A 92 7.48 -11.26 17.38
C ASN A 92 8.08 -12.17 16.31
N ASN A 93 8.18 -11.67 15.07
CA ASN A 93 9.08 -12.16 14.01
C ASN A 93 8.48 -12.35 12.59
N CYS A 94 7.50 -11.54 12.16
CA CYS A 94 7.06 -11.53 10.76
C CYS A 94 6.93 -10.13 10.18
N PHE A 95 8.04 -9.45 9.93
CA PHE A 95 8.06 -8.12 9.34
C PHE A 95 9.14 -8.00 8.27
N SER A 96 9.05 -6.92 7.50
CA SER A 96 10.06 -6.54 6.53
C SER A 96 10.84 -5.32 7.00
N TYR A 97 12.10 -5.22 6.62
CA TYR A 97 12.93 -4.04 6.82
C TYR A 97 13.89 -3.86 5.64
N ILE A 98 14.41 -2.65 5.47
CA ILE A 98 15.46 -2.38 4.48
C ILE A 98 16.78 -2.19 5.21
N LEU A 99 17.81 -2.77 4.63
CA LEU A 99 19.20 -2.49 4.94
C LEU A 99 19.82 -1.86 3.71
N ALA A 100 20.36 -0.65 3.85
CA ALA A 100 21.01 0.08 2.77
C ALA A 100 22.42 0.54 3.18
N CYS A 101 23.28 0.74 2.19
CA CYS A 101 24.60 1.30 2.38
C CYS A 101 24.64 2.72 1.84
N LYS A 102 24.93 3.66 2.73
CA LYS A 102 25.05 5.09 2.45
C LYS A 102 26.43 5.56 2.85
N LYS A 103 27.27 5.88 1.85
CA LYS A 103 28.66 6.33 2.08
C LYS A 103 29.43 5.36 2.98
N GLU A 104 29.44 4.08 2.60
CA GLU A 104 30.15 3.00 3.30
C GLU A 104 29.62 2.66 4.70
N ARG A 105 28.50 3.26 5.11
CA ARG A 105 27.81 2.93 6.37
C ARG A 105 26.47 2.28 6.10
N SER A 106 26.21 1.19 6.80
CA SER A 106 24.90 0.56 6.86
C SER A 106 23.90 1.46 7.59
N VAL A 107 22.68 1.49 7.07
CA VAL A 107 21.53 2.16 7.65
C VAL A 107 20.30 1.28 7.49
N TYR A 108 19.42 1.30 8.49
CA TYR A 108 18.21 0.48 8.53
C TYR A 108 16.95 1.33 8.39
N PHE A 109 15.93 0.73 7.77
CA PHE A 109 14.58 1.26 7.70
C PHE A 109 13.61 0.16 8.16
N SER A 110 13.04 0.33 9.34
CA SER A 110 12.32 -0.69 10.10
C SER A 110 10.94 -0.22 10.59
N ASP A 111 10.40 0.83 10.00
CA ASP A 111 9.01 1.23 10.18
C ASP A 111 8.46 1.88 8.90
N GLU A 112 7.14 2.08 8.88
CA GLU A 112 6.41 2.66 7.76
C GLU A 112 6.91 4.06 7.38
N GLN A 113 7.26 4.90 8.36
CA GLN A 113 7.77 6.25 8.09
C GLN A 113 9.17 6.20 7.49
N GLN A 114 10.02 5.31 7.97
CA GLN A 114 11.35 5.09 7.43
C GLN A 114 11.29 4.53 6.02
N LEU A 115 10.36 3.61 5.71
CA LEU A 115 10.11 3.15 4.35
C LEU A 115 9.71 4.31 3.42
N ARG A 116 8.78 5.17 3.86
CA ARG A 116 8.43 6.39 3.09
C ARG A 116 9.63 7.30 2.87
N ASN A 117 10.48 7.47 3.87
CA ASN A 117 11.69 8.31 3.79
C ASN A 117 12.80 7.69 2.91
N PHE A 118 12.81 6.37 2.77
CA PHE A 118 13.71 5.64 1.88
C PHE A 118 13.30 5.82 0.42
N ILE A 119 12.01 5.67 0.14
CA ILE A 119 11.42 5.92 -1.19
C ILE A 119 11.59 7.41 -1.55
N GLY A 120 11.12 8.31 -0.70
CA GLY A 120 11.22 9.76 -0.93
C GLY A 120 10.24 10.25 -2.00
N THR A 121 10.70 10.39 -3.25
CA THR A 121 9.83 10.67 -4.40
C THR A 121 9.06 9.43 -4.81
N VAL A 122 7.90 9.61 -5.41
CA VAL A 122 7.04 8.52 -5.89
C VAL A 122 6.93 8.65 -7.39
N ASP A 123 7.80 7.91 -8.07
CA ASP A 123 8.03 8.01 -9.50
C ASP A 123 7.20 7.02 -10.28
N ASN A 124 6.81 5.90 -9.65
CA ASN A 124 6.07 4.83 -10.30
C ASN A 124 4.91 4.26 -9.47
N LEU A 125 4.12 3.39 -10.12
CA LEU A 125 2.96 2.75 -9.50
C LEU A 125 3.35 1.85 -8.31
N PRO A 126 4.32 0.92 -8.42
CA PRO A 126 4.77 0.11 -7.29
C PRO A 126 5.11 0.88 -6.02
N GLU A 127 5.85 1.99 -6.14
CA GLU A 127 6.15 2.88 -5.01
C GLU A 127 4.86 3.47 -4.43
N ALA A 128 3.93 3.95 -5.26
CA ALA A 128 2.66 4.48 -4.79
C ALA A 128 1.83 3.44 -4.02
N LEU A 129 1.87 2.17 -4.45
CA LEU A 129 1.22 1.06 -3.75
C LEU A 129 1.87 0.79 -2.38
N LEU A 130 3.20 0.83 -2.32
CA LEU A 130 3.94 0.73 -1.06
C LEU A 130 3.60 1.88 -0.12
N ILE A 131 3.59 3.12 -0.62
CA ILE A 131 3.18 4.30 0.15
C ILE A 131 1.76 4.12 0.69
N ALA A 132 0.78 3.75 -0.14
CA ALA A 132 -0.60 3.51 0.31
C ALA A 132 -0.67 2.45 1.42
N LYS A 133 0.10 1.36 1.29
CA LYS A 133 0.20 0.32 2.31
C LYS A 133 0.76 0.83 3.64
N THR A 134 1.72 1.76 3.62
CA THR A 134 2.26 2.39 4.84
C THR A 134 1.23 3.21 5.62
N TYR A 135 0.06 3.50 5.03
CA TYR A 135 -1.08 4.15 5.66
C TYR A 135 -2.25 3.19 5.93
N GLY A 136 -2.05 1.87 5.75
CA GLY A 136 -3.05 0.85 6.00
C GLY A 136 -4.08 0.66 4.87
N TYR A 137 -3.79 1.15 3.66
CA TYR A 137 -4.60 0.86 2.48
C TYR A 137 -4.05 -0.36 1.74
N SER A 138 -4.93 -1.25 1.30
CA SER A 138 -4.62 -2.37 0.43
C SER A 138 -5.26 -2.18 -0.94
N ILE A 139 -4.94 -3.06 -1.88
CA ILE A 139 -5.57 -3.11 -3.20
C ILE A 139 -6.28 -4.46 -3.30
N ASP A 140 -7.34 -4.51 -4.10
CA ASP A 140 -7.91 -5.76 -4.61
C ASP A 140 -8.00 -5.61 -6.12
N THR A 141 -7.03 -6.19 -6.81
CA THR A 141 -6.86 -6.05 -8.26
C THR A 141 -8.02 -6.64 -9.07
N LYS A 142 -8.81 -7.53 -8.45
CA LYS A 142 -10.00 -8.14 -9.04
C LYS A 142 -11.22 -7.24 -8.95
N ASN A 143 -11.19 -6.23 -8.08
CA ASN A 143 -12.28 -5.28 -7.88
C ASN A 143 -11.92 -3.89 -8.41
N ARG A 144 -12.66 -3.42 -9.42
CA ARG A 144 -12.41 -2.10 -10.03
C ARG A 144 -12.48 -0.96 -9.01
N PHE A 145 -13.30 -1.06 -7.96
CA PHE A 145 -13.45 0.00 -6.94
C PHE A 145 -12.23 0.17 -6.03
N THR A 146 -11.30 -0.78 -6.04
CA THR A 146 -10.14 -0.85 -5.16
C THR A 146 -8.89 -1.38 -5.87
N GLY A 147 -8.88 -1.33 -7.20
CA GLY A 147 -7.91 -1.98 -8.08
C GLY A 147 -7.59 -1.16 -9.34
N ALA A 148 -7.73 0.16 -9.25
CA ALA A 148 -7.58 1.07 -10.38
C ALA A 148 -6.65 2.24 -10.06
N TYR A 149 -5.94 2.75 -11.06
CA TYR A 149 -4.99 3.84 -10.88
C TYR A 149 -4.98 4.81 -12.07
N LYS A 150 -4.48 6.02 -11.80
CA LYS A 150 -4.15 7.03 -12.80
C LYS A 150 -2.88 7.75 -12.37
N ILE A 151 -2.03 8.11 -13.32
CA ILE A 151 -0.78 8.84 -13.08
C ILE A 151 -0.77 10.10 -13.93
N ASP A 152 -0.39 11.22 -13.33
CA ASP A 152 -0.03 12.44 -14.04
C ASP A 152 1.34 12.97 -13.56
N ASP A 153 1.74 14.14 -14.04
CA ASP A 153 3.04 14.74 -13.75
C ASP A 153 3.25 15.05 -12.27
N ARG A 154 2.18 15.31 -11.52
CA ARG A 154 2.23 15.77 -10.12
C ARG A 154 1.74 14.72 -9.12
N HIS A 155 0.81 13.86 -9.53
CA HIS A 155 0.12 12.95 -8.64
C HIS A 155 -0.03 11.54 -9.22
N ILE A 156 -0.09 10.59 -8.29
CA ILE A 156 -0.59 9.24 -8.55
C ILE A 156 -1.90 9.08 -7.79
N TYR A 157 -2.92 8.63 -8.48
CA TYR A 157 -4.24 8.38 -7.95
C TYR A 157 -4.48 6.88 -7.87
N LEU A 158 -4.93 6.39 -6.72
CA LEU A 158 -5.26 4.98 -6.52
C LEU A 158 -6.69 4.88 -6.00
N TYR A 159 -7.44 3.95 -6.55
CA TYR A 159 -8.63 3.43 -5.89
C TYR A 159 -8.17 2.26 -5.01
N ALA A 160 -8.27 2.42 -3.70
CA ALA A 160 -7.74 1.50 -2.71
C ALA A 160 -8.82 1.04 -1.73
N LEU A 161 -8.54 -0.07 -1.05
CA LEU A 161 -9.36 -0.70 -0.04
C LEU A 161 -8.85 -0.32 1.36
N GLN A 162 -9.77 -0.03 2.26
CA GLN A 162 -9.56 -0.22 3.68
C GLN A 162 -10.63 -1.17 4.21
N SER A 163 -10.20 -2.19 4.97
CA SER A 163 -11.10 -3.13 5.63
C SER A 163 -11.09 -2.91 7.13
N LYS A 164 -12.28 -2.87 7.74
CA LYS A 164 -12.43 -2.99 9.19
C LYS A 164 -12.80 -4.42 9.55
N GLY A 165 -12.24 -4.91 10.66
CA GLY A 165 -12.65 -6.19 11.24
C GLY A 165 -14.07 -6.14 11.79
N CYS A 166 -14.67 -7.33 11.96
CA CYS A 166 -16.02 -7.64 12.44
C CYS A 166 -16.93 -6.44 12.86
N PRO A 167 -18.01 -6.14 12.10
CA PRO A 167 -18.38 -6.76 10.83
C PRO A 167 -17.33 -6.45 9.75
N VAL A 168 -17.09 -7.38 8.83
CA VAL A 168 -16.14 -7.17 7.74
C VAL A 168 -16.70 -6.11 6.81
N ILE A 169 -16.23 -4.88 6.98
CA ILE A 169 -16.61 -3.72 6.17
C ILE A 169 -15.46 -3.42 5.22
N LYS A 170 -15.75 -3.44 3.92
CA LYS A 170 -14.81 -3.01 2.88
C LYS A 170 -15.25 -1.66 2.33
N GLU A 171 -14.37 -0.69 2.47
CA GLU A 171 -14.58 0.69 2.05
C GLU A 171 -13.57 1.06 0.95
N ALA A 172 -14.07 1.72 -0.09
CA ALA A 172 -13.25 2.20 -1.18
C ALA A 172 -12.78 3.63 -0.89
N PHE A 173 -11.51 3.92 -1.20
CA PHE A 173 -10.90 5.24 -1.06
C PHE A 173 -10.28 5.66 -2.38
N LEU A 174 -10.43 6.94 -2.73
CA LEU A 174 -9.56 7.59 -3.68
C LEU A 174 -8.37 8.16 -2.91
N ILE A 175 -7.22 7.56 -3.13
CA ILE A 175 -5.93 7.98 -2.64
C ILE A 175 -5.29 8.90 -3.69
N THR A 176 -4.78 10.04 -3.25
CA THR A 176 -3.98 10.97 -4.06
C THR A 176 -2.62 11.09 -3.42
N ILE A 177 -1.57 10.70 -4.13
CA ILE A 177 -0.18 10.77 -3.68
C ILE A 177 0.52 11.85 -4.49
N ASN A 178 1.12 12.82 -3.81
CA ASN A 178 1.99 13.78 -4.46
C ASN A 178 3.33 13.12 -4.80
N ARG A 179 3.71 13.13 -6.08
CA ARG A 179 4.91 12.44 -6.56
C ARG A 179 6.21 13.02 -6.02
N LYS A 180 6.25 14.33 -5.74
CA LYS A 180 7.46 15.00 -5.24
C LYS A 180 7.66 14.83 -3.73
N THR A 181 6.59 14.76 -2.96
CA THR A 181 6.66 14.77 -1.49
C THR A 181 6.27 13.44 -0.84
N GLY A 182 5.70 12.51 -1.60
CA GLY A 182 5.12 11.27 -1.07
C GLY A 182 3.89 11.49 -0.19
N LYS A 183 3.41 12.73 -0.05
CA LYS A 183 2.24 13.04 0.80
C LYS A 183 1.01 12.35 0.23
N LEU A 184 0.35 11.57 1.08
CA LEU A 184 -0.88 10.86 0.78
C LEU A 184 -2.10 11.62 1.32
N GLU A 185 -3.12 11.81 0.49
CA GLU A 185 -4.45 12.27 0.87
C GLU A 185 -5.48 11.21 0.49
N ALA A 186 -6.41 10.93 1.41
CA ALA A 186 -7.42 9.89 1.22
C ALA A 186 -8.83 10.47 1.29
N LYS A 187 -9.64 10.16 0.28
CA LYS A 187 -11.07 10.51 0.24
C LYS A 187 -11.91 9.25 0.13
N SER A 188 -12.74 9.00 1.14
CA SER A 188 -13.71 7.90 1.08
C SER A 188 -14.63 8.04 -0.13
N LYS A 189 -14.89 6.91 -0.79
CA LYS A 189 -15.89 6.74 -1.85
C LYS A 189 -17.10 5.94 -1.37
N GLY A 190 -17.04 5.41 -0.15
CA GLY A 190 -18.12 4.68 0.50
C GLY A 190 -17.85 3.19 0.66
N ILE A 191 -18.70 2.56 1.46
CA ILE A 191 -18.70 1.13 1.73
C ILE A 191 -19.32 0.42 0.52
N TYR A 192 -18.62 -0.56 -0.03
CA TYR A 192 -19.11 -1.36 -1.16
C TYR A 192 -19.44 -2.81 -0.78
N SER A 193 -18.97 -3.26 0.39
CA SER A 193 -19.29 -4.58 0.92
C SER A 193 -19.31 -4.52 2.44
N LYS A 194 -20.36 -5.09 3.02
CA LYS A 194 -20.50 -5.31 4.46
C LYS A 194 -20.91 -6.75 4.67
N ASN A 195 -20.14 -7.50 5.44
CA ASN A 195 -20.49 -8.83 5.90
C ASN A 195 -20.56 -8.84 7.44
N GLU A 196 -21.69 -9.24 7.98
CA GLU A 196 -21.90 -9.36 9.43
C GLU A 196 -21.40 -10.69 9.99
N ASP A 197 -21.09 -11.65 9.11
CA ASP A 197 -20.49 -12.92 9.48
C ASP A 197 -19.00 -12.76 9.76
N CYS A 198 -18.64 -12.89 11.03
CA CYS A 198 -17.28 -12.76 11.54
C CYS A 198 -16.53 -14.10 11.62
N SER A 199 -17.08 -15.18 11.06
CA SER A 199 -16.43 -16.51 11.02
C SER A 199 -15.36 -16.64 9.93
N THR A 200 -15.22 -15.65 9.05
CA THR A 200 -14.31 -15.65 7.88
C THR A 200 -13.08 -14.74 8.04
N LEU A 201 -12.78 -14.30 9.27
CA LEU A 201 -11.62 -13.46 9.59
C LEU A 201 -10.30 -14.22 9.56
#